data_AF-A0A9X4BF35-F1
#
_entry.id   AF-A0A9X4BF35-F1
#
_cell.length_a   1.000
_cell.length_b   1.000
_cell.length_c   1.000
_cell.angle_alpha   90.00
_cell.angle_beta   90.00
_cell.angle_gamma   90.00
#
_symmetry.space_group_name_H-M   'P 1'
#
loop_
_entity.id
_entity.type
_entity.pdbx_description
1 polymer ?
#
loop_
_entity_poly.entity_id
_entity_poly.type
_entity_poly.pdbx_seq_one_letter_code
_entity_poly.pdbx_strand_id
1 'polypeptide(L)'
;DVNTASVALLARISGLNATLAQNIVSHRDENGAFKTRAALKKVARLGEKTFEQAAGFLRVMNGDNPLDASAVHPEAYPLVQRIAAETDRDIRSLIGDAAFLKRLDPKKYTDETFGVPTITDILQELEKPGRDPRPEFKTAEFQDGVEDLKDLQPGMILEGVVTNVTNFGAFVDIGVHQDGLVHI
;
A
#
# COMPACT_ATOMS: atom_id res chain seq x y z
N ASP A 1 -5.89 0.61 2.16
CA ASP A 1 -6.80 1.74 2.35
C ASP A 1 -7.79 1.38 3.46
N VAL A 2 -7.92 2.23 4.47
CA VAL A 2 -8.80 2.00 5.63
C VAL A 2 -10.28 2.05 5.24
N ASN A 3 -10.63 2.78 4.18
CA ASN A 3 -12.01 2.91 3.72
C ASN A 3 -12.53 1.70 2.96
N THR A 4 -11.66 0.77 2.55
CA THR A 4 -12.05 -0.43 1.78
C THR A 4 -11.58 -1.74 2.40
N ALA A 5 -10.61 -1.70 3.32
CA ALA A 5 -10.11 -2.89 3.98
C ALA A 5 -11.21 -3.64 4.77
N SER A 6 -11.13 -4.97 4.73
CA SER A 6 -11.96 -5.86 5.53
C SER A 6 -11.48 -5.91 6.98
N VAL A 7 -12.36 -6.36 7.89
CA VAL A 7 -12.01 -6.58 9.30
C VAL A 7 -10.80 -7.53 9.43
N ALA A 8 -10.76 -8.60 8.65
CA ALA A 8 -9.68 -9.58 8.67
C ALA A 8 -8.32 -8.97 8.28
N LEU A 9 -8.31 -8.04 7.30
CA LEU A 9 -7.10 -7.34 6.89
C LEU A 9 -6.67 -6.32 7.95
N LEU A 10 -7.61 -5.52 8.46
CA LEU A 10 -7.33 -4.51 9.48
C LEU A 10 -6.79 -5.13 10.78
N ALA A 11 -7.28 -6.31 11.16
CA ALA A 11 -6.82 -7.03 12.35
C ALA A 11 -5.34 -7.48 12.28
N ARG A 12 -4.70 -7.39 11.11
CA ARG A 12 -3.26 -7.68 10.92
C ARG A 12 -2.36 -6.45 10.97
N ILE A 13 -2.94 -5.25 11.09
CA ILE A 13 -2.18 -3.99 11.18
C ILE A 13 -1.62 -3.82 12.59
N SER A 14 -0.40 -3.27 12.68
CA SER A 14 0.25 -2.95 13.95
C SER A 14 -0.67 -2.13 14.87
N GLY A 15 -0.73 -2.51 16.15
CA GLY A 15 -1.58 -1.86 17.16
C GLY A 15 -3.08 -2.19 17.08
N LEU A 16 -3.55 -2.87 16.02
CA LEU A 16 -4.95 -3.27 15.89
C LEU A 16 -5.18 -4.73 16.32
N ASN A 17 -6.42 -5.03 16.68
CA ASN A 17 -6.91 -6.38 16.96
C ASN A 17 -8.31 -6.56 16.34
N ALA A 18 -8.89 -7.74 16.46
CA ALA A 18 -10.21 -8.03 15.89
C ALA A 18 -11.31 -7.04 16.34
N THR A 19 -11.31 -6.65 17.62
CA THR A 19 -12.28 -5.69 18.15
C THR A 19 -12.11 -4.29 17.55
N LEU A 20 -10.88 -3.79 17.48
CA LEU A 20 -10.60 -2.47 16.90
C LEU A 20 -10.86 -2.46 15.40
N ALA A 21 -10.50 -3.52 14.69
CA ALA A 21 -10.79 -3.68 13.27
C ALA A 21 -12.30 -3.64 13.00
N GLN A 22 -13.10 -4.31 13.83
CA GLN A 22 -14.56 -4.25 13.75
C GLN A 22 -15.09 -2.84 14.03
N ASN A 23 -14.57 -2.17 15.06
CA ASN A 23 -14.98 -0.80 15.41
C ASN A 23 -14.68 0.19 14.28
N ILE A 24 -13.54 0.06 13.57
CA ILE A 24 -13.20 0.91 12.42
C ILE A 24 -14.22 0.72 11.30
N VAL A 25 -14.56 -0.53 10.96
CA VAL A 25 -15.55 -0.84 9.93
C VAL A 25 -16.93 -0.33 10.32
N SER A 26 -17.39 -0.61 11.54
CA SER A 26 -18.68 -0.11 12.04
C SER A 26 -18.75 1.42 12.03
N HIS A 27 -17.69 2.11 12.46
CA HIS A 27 -17.65 3.57 12.40
C HIS A 27 -17.75 4.09 10.97
N ARG A 28 -17.07 3.46 10.00
CA ARG A 28 -17.16 3.83 8.58
C ARG A 28 -18.55 3.58 8.01
N ASP A 29 -19.19 2.49 8.39
CA ASP A 29 -20.52 2.13 7.89
C ASP A 29 -21.60 3.09 8.45
N GLU A 30 -21.42 3.56 9.69
CA GLU A 30 -22.34 4.50 10.36
C GLU A 30 -22.11 5.97 9.96
N ASN A 31 -20.85 6.39 9.79
CA ASN A 31 -20.48 7.80 9.63
C ASN A 31 -19.97 8.14 8.21
N GLY A 32 -19.88 7.13 7.35
CA GLY A 32 -19.25 7.24 6.03
C GLY A 32 -17.73 7.14 6.06
N ALA A 33 -17.12 7.31 4.89
CA ALA A 33 -15.68 7.19 4.69
C ALA A 33 -14.88 8.21 5.53
N PHE A 34 -13.76 7.76 6.11
CA PHE A 34 -12.79 8.63 6.77
C PHE A 34 -12.16 9.57 5.74
N LYS A 35 -12.15 10.88 6.04
CA LYS A 35 -11.52 11.92 5.20
C LYS A 35 -10.07 12.20 5.56
N THR A 36 -9.68 11.86 6.80
CA THR A 36 -8.31 12.01 7.29
C THR A 36 -7.97 10.91 8.29
N ARG A 37 -6.68 10.64 8.51
CA ARG A 37 -6.22 9.75 9.59
C ARG A 37 -6.66 10.25 10.96
N ALA A 38 -6.65 11.56 11.20
CA ALA A 38 -7.08 12.14 12.46
C ALA A 38 -8.52 11.75 12.85
N ALA A 39 -9.39 11.50 11.86
CA ALA A 39 -10.75 11.03 12.12
C ALA A 39 -10.81 9.63 12.78
N LEU A 40 -9.76 8.81 12.64
CA LEU A 40 -9.67 7.49 13.30
C LEU A 40 -9.65 7.61 14.83
N LYS A 41 -9.21 8.75 15.39
CA LYS A 41 -9.25 9.00 16.84
C LYS A 41 -10.68 9.06 17.40
N LYS A 42 -11.71 9.18 16.55
CA LYS A 42 -13.12 9.14 16.94
C LYS A 42 -13.65 7.71 17.04
N VAL A 43 -12.91 6.71 16.57
CA VAL A 43 -13.32 5.30 16.63
C VAL A 43 -13.28 4.83 18.08
N ALA A 44 -14.35 4.16 18.51
CA ALA A 44 -14.46 3.64 19.87
C ALA A 44 -13.26 2.75 20.23
N ARG A 45 -12.65 3.04 21.40
CA ARG A 45 -11.48 2.32 21.96
C ARG A 45 -10.16 2.49 21.18
N LEU A 46 -10.12 3.31 20.14
CA LEU A 46 -8.89 3.66 19.44
C LEU A 46 -8.20 4.83 20.16
N GLY A 47 -7.33 4.51 21.12
CA GLY A 47 -6.59 5.49 21.90
C GLY A 47 -5.32 6.01 21.20
N GLU A 48 -4.69 7.04 21.77
CA GLU A 48 -3.48 7.69 21.23
C GLU A 48 -2.36 6.70 20.90
N LYS A 49 -2.02 5.78 21.83
CA LYS A 49 -0.98 4.77 21.59
C LYS A 49 -1.33 3.82 20.45
N THR A 50 -2.60 3.44 20.33
CA THR A 50 -3.05 2.60 19.22
C THR A 50 -2.98 3.36 17.90
N PHE A 51 -3.36 4.64 17.90
CA PHE A 51 -3.26 5.51 16.74
C PHE A 51 -1.80 5.64 16.29
N GLU A 52 -0.88 5.93 17.19
CA GLU A 52 0.56 6.01 16.91
C GLU A 52 1.11 4.71 16.30
N GLN A 53 0.70 3.55 16.80
CA GLN A 53 1.18 2.27 16.25
C GLN A 53 0.58 1.94 14.87
N ALA A 54 -0.64 2.40 14.59
CA ALA A 54 -1.39 2.00 13.40
C ALA A 54 -1.37 3.03 12.26
N ALA A 55 -1.26 4.32 12.56
CA ALA A 55 -1.59 5.39 11.63
C ALA A 55 -0.72 5.36 10.36
N GLY A 56 0.57 5.05 10.47
CA GLY A 56 1.48 4.96 9.32
C GLY A 56 1.07 3.87 8.31
N PHE A 57 0.38 2.83 8.76
CA PHE A 57 -0.06 1.70 7.92
C PHE A 57 -1.49 1.90 7.37
N LEU A 58 -2.29 2.75 8.00
CA LEU A 58 -3.67 3.04 7.60
C LEU A 58 -3.70 4.20 6.61
N ARG A 59 -3.84 3.88 5.32
CA ARG A 59 -3.94 4.90 4.26
C ARG A 59 -5.38 5.38 4.07
N VAL A 60 -5.56 6.68 3.85
CA VAL A 60 -6.83 7.30 3.41
C VAL A 60 -6.63 7.83 2.00
N MET A 61 -7.22 7.15 1.02
CA MET A 61 -7.15 7.57 -0.39
C MET A 61 -8.13 8.70 -0.65
N ASN A 62 -7.72 9.69 -1.46
CA ASN A 62 -8.56 10.85 -1.84
C ASN A 62 -9.15 11.62 -0.64
N GLY A 63 -8.38 11.72 0.45
CA GLY A 63 -8.73 12.48 1.65
C GLY A 63 -8.39 13.97 1.55
N ASP A 64 -8.71 14.68 2.63
CA ASP A 64 -8.48 16.13 2.72
C ASP A 64 -6.97 16.44 2.85
N ASN A 65 -6.27 15.63 3.66
CA ASN A 65 -4.82 15.71 3.81
C ASN A 65 -4.12 14.76 2.83
N PRO A 66 -3.30 15.28 1.89
CA PRO A 66 -2.64 14.44 0.89
C PRO A 66 -1.60 13.47 1.47
N LEU A 67 -1.05 13.75 2.67
CA LEU A 67 -0.08 12.86 3.31
C LEU A 67 -0.70 11.57 3.82
N ASP A 68 -2.02 11.53 4.04
CA ASP A 68 -2.71 10.34 4.53
C ASP A 68 -2.76 9.20 3.49
N ALA A 69 -2.45 9.48 2.22
CA ALA A 69 -2.29 8.48 1.17
C ALA A 69 -0.88 7.84 1.14
N SER A 70 0.09 8.42 1.86
CA SER A 70 1.48 7.96 1.94
C SER A 70 1.74 7.12 3.20
N ALA A 71 2.90 6.50 3.31
CA ALA A 71 3.38 5.87 4.55
C ALA A 71 4.00 6.87 5.55
N VAL A 72 4.05 8.18 5.23
CA VAL A 72 4.55 9.19 6.17
C VAL A 72 3.67 9.17 7.41
N HIS A 73 4.29 8.94 8.57
CA HIS A 73 3.58 8.88 9.83
C HIS A 73 3.08 10.28 10.26
N PRO A 74 1.89 10.44 10.88
CA PRO A 74 1.39 11.74 11.33
C PRO A 74 2.32 12.53 12.25
N GLU A 75 3.19 11.86 13.00
CA GLU A 75 4.22 12.51 13.83
C GLU A 75 5.18 13.38 12.99
N ALA A 76 5.39 13.02 11.72
CA ALA A 76 6.28 13.70 10.80
C ALA A 76 5.56 14.75 9.93
N TYR A 77 4.25 14.97 10.10
CA TYR A 77 3.54 15.99 9.32
C TYR A 77 4.10 17.40 9.53
N PRO A 78 4.49 17.82 10.76
CA PRO A 78 5.15 19.11 10.97
C PRO A 78 6.45 19.25 10.18
N LEU A 79 7.25 18.18 10.05
CA LEU A 79 8.47 18.18 9.24
C LEU A 79 8.16 18.45 7.75
N VAL A 80 7.18 17.75 7.19
CA VAL A 80 6.79 17.95 5.78
C VAL A 80 6.22 19.35 5.56
N GLN A 81 5.49 19.90 6.53
CA GLN A 81 5.02 21.29 6.50
C GLN A 81 6.18 22.29 6.52
N ARG A 82 7.24 22.05 7.32
CA ARG A 82 8.46 22.88 7.32
C ARG A 82 9.15 22.85 5.95
N ILE A 83 9.31 21.67 5.35
CA ILE A 83 9.88 21.51 4.02
C ILE A 83 9.06 22.30 2.98
N ALA A 84 7.74 22.16 3.01
CA ALA A 84 6.83 22.88 2.12
C ALA A 84 6.95 24.40 2.26
N ALA A 85 7.00 24.91 3.50
CA ALA A 85 7.15 26.33 3.78
C ALA A 85 8.51 26.90 3.33
N GLU A 86 9.62 26.20 3.62
CA GLU A 86 10.96 26.64 3.22
C GLU A 86 11.19 26.62 1.70
N THR A 87 10.46 25.75 1.00
CA THR A 87 10.56 25.60 -0.44
C THR A 87 9.53 26.42 -1.22
N ASP A 88 8.65 27.14 -0.51
CA ASP A 88 7.51 27.90 -1.06
C ASP A 88 6.64 27.04 -2.00
N ARG A 89 6.30 25.83 -1.54
CA ARG A 89 5.55 24.85 -2.30
C ARG A 89 4.37 24.30 -1.52
N ASP A 90 3.30 23.98 -2.24
CA ASP A 90 2.20 23.21 -1.66
C ASP A 90 2.60 21.74 -1.47
N ILE A 91 2.12 21.12 -0.40
CA ILE A 91 2.41 19.71 -0.07
C ILE A 91 1.99 18.77 -1.21
N ARG A 92 0.86 19.03 -1.88
CA ARG A 92 0.42 18.21 -3.02
C ARG A 92 1.38 18.30 -4.20
N SER A 93 2.07 19.44 -4.35
CA SER A 93 3.07 19.63 -5.40
C SER A 93 4.39 18.90 -5.10
N LEU A 94 4.69 18.63 -3.83
CA LEU A 94 5.90 17.90 -3.43
C LEU A 94 5.77 16.40 -3.69
N ILE A 95 4.58 15.86 -3.43
CA ILE A 95 4.31 14.43 -3.57
C ILE A 95 4.44 14.02 -5.05
N GLY A 96 5.32 13.07 -5.33
CA GLY A 96 5.62 12.59 -6.68
C GLY A 96 6.69 13.37 -7.44
N ASP A 97 7.16 14.53 -6.93
CA ASP A 97 8.23 15.31 -7.57
C ASP A 97 9.62 14.78 -7.18
N ALA A 98 9.95 13.60 -7.71
CA ALA A 98 11.21 12.92 -7.43
C ALA A 98 12.44 13.76 -7.82
N ALA A 99 12.36 14.59 -8.85
CA ALA A 99 13.48 15.43 -9.28
C ALA A 99 13.78 16.53 -8.25
N PHE A 100 12.75 17.12 -7.65
CA PHE A 100 12.91 18.08 -6.57
C PHE A 100 13.33 17.44 -5.26
N LEU A 101 12.63 16.39 -4.82
CA LEU A 101 12.89 15.74 -3.53
C LEU A 101 14.32 15.22 -3.40
N LYS A 102 14.91 14.70 -4.49
CA LYS A 102 16.33 14.27 -4.53
C LYS A 102 17.36 15.39 -4.39
N ARG A 103 16.96 16.65 -4.65
CA ARG A 103 17.84 17.82 -4.52
C ARG A 103 17.85 18.38 -3.10
N LEU A 104 16.89 17.97 -2.25
CA LEU A 104 16.86 18.39 -0.86
C LEU A 104 18.01 17.73 -0.09
N ASP A 105 18.62 18.49 0.81
CA ASP A 105 19.63 17.96 1.73
C ASP A 105 18.93 17.52 3.02
N PRO A 106 18.86 16.21 3.32
CA PRO A 106 18.18 15.71 4.53
C PRO A 106 18.75 16.31 5.82
N LYS A 107 20.04 16.67 5.85
CA LYS A 107 20.69 17.25 7.04
C LYS A 107 20.14 18.60 7.44
N LYS A 108 19.53 19.35 6.51
CA LYS A 108 18.91 20.65 6.81
C LYS A 108 17.64 20.52 7.64
N TYR A 109 17.00 19.36 7.59
CA TYR A 109 15.68 19.16 8.18
C TYR A 109 15.71 18.37 9.49
N THR A 110 16.89 17.90 9.92
CA THR A 110 17.09 17.15 11.17
C THR A 110 16.74 17.99 12.39
N ASP A 111 16.19 17.34 13.41
CA ASP A 111 15.95 17.93 14.72
C ASP A 111 16.26 16.90 15.82
N GLU A 112 15.93 17.22 17.07
CA GLU A 112 16.17 16.33 18.23
C GLU A 112 15.38 15.02 18.15
N THR A 113 14.32 14.97 17.34
CA THR A 113 13.42 13.82 17.20
C THR A 113 13.72 13.02 15.93
N PHE A 114 13.94 13.70 14.80
CA PHE A 114 14.12 13.10 13.48
C PHE A 114 15.57 13.24 13.00
N GLY A 115 16.26 12.10 12.96
CA GLY A 115 17.60 12.00 12.37
C GLY A 115 17.59 11.92 10.85
N VAL A 116 18.79 11.98 10.25
CA VAL A 116 18.99 11.86 8.79
C VAL A 116 18.32 10.61 8.17
N PRO A 117 18.38 9.40 8.79
CA PRO A 117 17.73 8.22 8.22
C PRO A 117 16.22 8.42 8.06
N THR A 118 15.54 8.87 9.12
CA THR A 118 14.09 9.08 9.10
C THR A 118 13.66 10.11 8.06
N ILE A 119 14.42 11.20 7.92
CA ILE A 119 14.13 12.23 6.93
C ILE A 119 14.33 11.69 5.51
N THR A 120 15.39 10.89 5.31
CA THR A 120 15.65 10.26 4.02
C THR A 120 14.49 9.34 3.64
N ASP A 121 13.99 8.54 4.57
CA ASP A 121 12.83 7.66 4.35
C ASP A 121 11.56 8.45 4.03
N ILE A 122 11.32 9.55 4.74
CA ILE A 122 10.17 10.44 4.48
C ILE A 122 10.26 11.05 3.08
N LEU A 123 11.44 11.52 2.67
CA LEU A 123 11.64 12.06 1.33
C LEU A 123 11.39 11.00 0.25
N GLN A 124 11.91 9.78 0.44
CA GLN A 124 11.65 8.66 -0.48
C GLN A 124 10.16 8.29 -0.55
N GLU A 125 9.46 8.32 0.57
CA GLU A 125 8.02 8.06 0.61
C GLU A 125 7.22 9.16 -0.11
N LEU A 126 7.65 10.42 0.00
CA LEU A 126 7.05 11.52 -0.77
C LEU A 126 7.31 11.39 -2.27
N GLU A 127 8.44 10.78 -2.71
CA GLU A 127 8.70 10.52 -4.14
C GLU A 127 7.68 9.56 -4.74
N LYS A 128 7.25 8.55 -3.96
CA LYS A 128 6.32 7.49 -4.40
C LYS A 128 5.36 7.13 -3.26
N PRO A 129 4.30 7.93 -3.04
CA PRO A 129 3.39 7.74 -1.90
C PRO A 129 2.71 6.38 -1.98
N GLY A 130 2.80 5.61 -0.90
CA GLY A 130 2.13 4.32 -0.77
C GLY A 130 2.60 3.28 -1.78
N ARG A 131 3.90 3.35 -2.16
CA ARG A 131 4.56 2.37 -3.03
C ARG A 131 4.21 0.96 -2.58
N ASP A 132 3.63 0.18 -3.48
CA ASP A 132 3.36 -1.21 -3.21
C ASP A 132 4.70 -1.98 -3.19
N PRO A 133 5.07 -2.64 -2.08
CA PRO A 133 6.31 -3.41 -2.01
C PRO A 133 6.22 -4.72 -2.80
N ARG A 134 5.01 -5.13 -3.23
CA ARG A 134 4.83 -6.32 -4.04
C ARG A 134 5.50 -6.11 -5.41
N PRO A 135 6.09 -7.17 -6.00
CA PRO A 135 6.53 -7.09 -7.39
C PRO A 135 5.35 -6.71 -8.27
N GLU A 136 5.61 -5.95 -9.33
CA GLU A 136 4.61 -5.70 -10.35
C GLU A 136 4.09 -7.03 -10.86
N PHE A 137 2.77 -7.15 -10.95
CA PHE A 137 2.14 -8.32 -11.54
C PHE A 137 2.56 -8.36 -13.01
N LYS A 138 3.33 -9.39 -13.38
CA LYS A 138 3.60 -9.71 -14.78
C LYS A 138 2.55 -10.71 -15.23
N THR A 139 1.80 -10.35 -16.27
CA THR A 139 1.02 -11.33 -17.01
C THR A 139 1.98 -12.35 -17.60
N ALA A 140 1.67 -13.64 -17.49
CA ALA A 140 2.43 -14.65 -18.20
C ALA A 140 2.42 -14.30 -19.69
N GLU A 141 3.60 -14.26 -20.30
CA GLU A 141 3.70 -14.17 -21.76
C GLU A 141 3.49 -15.59 -22.29
N PHE A 142 2.31 -15.85 -22.84
CA PHE A 142 2.08 -17.11 -23.54
C PHE A 142 3.01 -17.19 -24.75
N GLN A 143 3.55 -18.37 -25.01
CA GLN A 143 4.48 -18.55 -26.11
C GLN A 143 3.78 -18.26 -27.45
N ASP A 144 4.31 -17.30 -28.22
CA ASP A 144 3.79 -16.96 -29.54
C ASP A 144 3.66 -18.22 -30.42
N GLY A 145 2.44 -18.48 -30.93
CA GLY A 145 2.12 -19.62 -31.79
C GLY A 145 1.58 -20.87 -31.08
N VAL A 146 1.34 -20.81 -29.76
CA VAL A 146 0.64 -21.87 -29.01
C VAL A 146 -0.70 -21.31 -28.52
N GLU A 147 -1.76 -21.42 -29.34
CA GLU A 147 -3.10 -20.91 -29.03
C GLU A 147 -4.14 -22.04 -28.90
N ASP A 148 -3.88 -23.20 -29.50
CA ASP A 148 -4.77 -24.35 -29.45
C ASP A 148 -4.09 -25.57 -28.87
N LEU A 149 -4.87 -26.49 -28.29
CA LEU A 149 -4.38 -27.77 -27.74
C LEU A 149 -3.59 -28.60 -28.77
N LYS A 150 -3.88 -28.40 -30.07
CA LYS A 150 -3.20 -29.07 -31.20
C LYS A 150 -1.75 -28.61 -31.40
N ASP A 151 -1.40 -27.43 -30.90
CA ASP A 151 -0.07 -26.84 -31.05
C ASP A 151 0.90 -27.39 -29.98
N LEU A 152 0.36 -28.03 -28.93
CA LEU A 152 1.13 -28.61 -27.84
C LEU A 152 1.85 -29.89 -28.26
N GLN A 153 3.11 -29.99 -27.85
CA GLN A 153 3.92 -31.19 -27.99
C GLN A 153 4.47 -31.63 -26.62
N PRO A 154 4.50 -32.94 -26.32
CA PRO A 154 5.14 -33.44 -25.12
C PRO A 154 6.59 -32.96 -25.01
N GLY A 155 6.94 -32.37 -23.85
CA GLY A 155 8.28 -31.83 -23.58
C GLY A 155 8.42 -30.32 -23.77
N MET A 156 7.39 -29.62 -24.22
CA MET A 156 7.36 -28.15 -24.23
C MET A 156 7.45 -27.59 -22.79
N ILE A 157 8.21 -26.51 -22.64
CA ILE A 157 8.29 -25.72 -21.41
C ILE A 157 7.55 -24.42 -21.69
N LEU A 158 6.40 -24.24 -21.05
CA LEU A 158 5.52 -23.09 -21.25
C LEU A 158 5.38 -22.30 -19.95
N GLU A 159 5.18 -21.00 -20.08
CA GLU A 159 4.75 -20.15 -18.98
C GLU A 159 3.22 -20.22 -18.87
N GLY A 160 2.71 -20.36 -17.64
CA GLY A 160 1.28 -20.48 -17.39
C GLY A 160 0.86 -19.80 -16.09
N VAL A 161 -0.42 -19.41 -16.01
CA VAL A 161 -1.01 -18.74 -14.85
C VAL A 161 -1.85 -19.73 -14.07
N VAL A 162 -1.64 -19.81 -12.75
CA VAL A 162 -2.49 -20.61 -11.87
C VAL A 162 -3.89 -19.99 -11.81
N THR A 163 -4.90 -20.71 -12.27
CA THR A 163 -6.30 -20.29 -12.26
C THR A 163 -7.01 -20.70 -10.97
N ASN A 164 -6.66 -21.87 -10.42
CA ASN A 164 -7.28 -22.41 -9.22
C ASN A 164 -6.34 -23.36 -8.45
N VAL A 165 -6.45 -23.40 -7.13
CA VAL A 165 -5.65 -24.26 -6.25
C VAL A 165 -6.59 -25.18 -5.47
N THR A 166 -6.29 -26.48 -5.47
CA THR A 166 -7.08 -27.50 -4.77
C THR A 166 -6.20 -28.37 -3.87
N ASN A 167 -6.83 -29.24 -3.10
CA ASN A 167 -6.16 -30.13 -2.15
C ASN A 167 -5.34 -31.24 -2.85
N PHE A 168 -5.51 -31.41 -4.17
CA PHE A 168 -4.90 -32.47 -4.97
C PHE A 168 -4.02 -31.94 -6.11
N GLY A 169 -3.88 -30.61 -6.24
CA GLY A 169 -3.07 -30.00 -7.28
C GLY A 169 -3.44 -28.54 -7.55
N ALA A 170 -2.96 -28.03 -8.67
CA ALA A 170 -3.28 -26.70 -9.17
C ALA A 170 -3.70 -26.78 -10.64
N PHE A 171 -4.69 -25.98 -11.02
CA PHE A 171 -5.07 -25.77 -12.41
C PHE A 171 -4.29 -24.59 -12.97
N VAL A 172 -3.71 -24.77 -14.15
CA VAL A 172 -2.83 -23.81 -14.81
C VAL A 172 -3.35 -23.58 -16.23
N ASP A 173 -3.60 -22.32 -16.56
CA ASP A 173 -3.87 -21.86 -17.92
C ASP A 173 -2.54 -21.56 -18.63
N ILE A 174 -2.35 -22.16 -19.80
CA ILE A 174 -1.19 -21.98 -20.68
C ILE A 174 -1.56 -21.29 -22.01
N GLY A 175 -2.76 -20.71 -22.10
CA GLY A 175 -3.20 -19.94 -23.27
C GLY A 175 -3.92 -20.74 -24.33
N VAL A 176 -4.27 -22.01 -24.07
CA VAL A 176 -4.90 -22.94 -25.04
C VAL A 176 -6.41 -23.16 -24.80
N HIS A 177 -7.05 -22.23 -24.08
CA HIS A 177 -8.47 -22.28 -23.71
C HIS A 177 -8.90 -23.49 -22.87
N GLN A 178 -7.94 -24.24 -22.33
CA GLN A 178 -8.17 -25.42 -21.50
C GLN A 178 -7.11 -25.50 -20.41
N ASP A 179 -7.54 -25.48 -19.16
CA ASP A 179 -6.65 -25.62 -18.00
C ASP A 179 -6.00 -27.01 -17.95
N GLY A 180 -4.71 -27.03 -17.64
CA GLY A 180 -3.94 -28.22 -17.29
C GLY A 180 -3.90 -28.44 -15.78
N LEU A 181 -3.96 -29.70 -15.33
CA LEU A 181 -3.82 -30.05 -13.92
C LEU A 181 -2.36 -30.41 -13.61
N VAL A 182 -1.76 -29.68 -12.67
CA VAL A 182 -0.49 -30.03 -12.04
C VAL A 182 -0.79 -30.73 -10.72
N HIS A 183 -0.52 -32.02 -10.63
CA HIS A 183 -0.74 -32.82 -9.42
C HIS A 183 0.33 -32.51 -8.35
N ILE A 184 0.02 -32.80 -7.08
CA ILE A 184 1.00 -32.77 -5.96
C ILE A 184 2.07 -33.85 -6.08
#